data_AF-A0A8T3WDY7-F1
#
_entry.id   AF-A0A8T3WDY7-F1
#
_cell.length_a   1.000
_cell.length_b   1.000
_cell.length_c   1.000
_cell.angle_alpha   90.00
_cell.angle_beta   90.00
_cell.angle_gamma   90.00
#
_symmetry.space_group_name_H-M   'P 1'
#
loop_
_entity.id
_entity.type
_entity.pdbx_description
1 polymer ?
#
loop_
_entity_poly.entity_id
_entity_poly.type
_entity_poly.pdbx_seq_one_letter_code
_entity_poly.pdbx_strand_id
1 'polypeptide(L)' 'MSETTFEKQILSKLASVEKKVDYIMEYIEDTKLSEDDKKALAEALKEEREGKLLSKKQVFG' A
#
# COMPACT_ATOMS: atom_id res chain seq x y z
N MET A 1 25.36 -30.81 15.19
CA MET A 1 24.82 -30.91 13.80
C MET A 1 23.29 -30.78 13.73
N SER A 2 22.54 -30.93 14.83
CA SER A 2 21.07 -30.79 14.85
C SER A 2 20.60 -29.33 14.84
N GLU A 3 21.27 -28.43 15.58
CA GLU A 3 20.87 -27.01 15.71
C GLU A 3 20.88 -26.26 14.38
N THR A 4 21.90 -26.48 13.55
CA THR A 4 22.06 -25.84 12.24
C THR A 4 20.94 -26.22 11.25
N THR A 5 20.28 -27.36 11.48
CA THR A 5 19.15 -27.82 10.65
C THR A 5 17.85 -27.18 11.10
N PHE A 6 17.67 -26.99 12.41
CA PHE A 6 16.51 -26.33 12.99
C PHE A 6 16.48 -24.82 12.67
N GLU A 7 17.62 -24.15 12.80
CA GLU A 7 17.76 -22.73 12.44
C GLU A 7 17.41 -22.48 10.96
N LYS A 8 17.89 -23.35 10.05
CA LYS A 8 17.54 -23.29 8.62
C LYS A 8 16.05 -23.47 8.37
N GLN A 9 15.38 -24.35 9.11
CA GLN A 9 13.93 -24.55 9.00
C GLN A 9 13.14 -23.33 9.49
N ILE A 10 13.59 -22.70 10.58
CA ILE A 10 12.97 -21.46 11.09
C ILE A 10 13.12 -20.33 10.08
N LEU A 11 14.34 -20.13 9.55
CA LEU A 11 14.59 -19.09 8.55
C LEU A 11 13.77 -19.30 7.27
N SER A 12 13.63 -20.55 6.81
CA SER A 12 12.79 -20.87 5.66
C SER A 12 11.30 -20.57 5.90
N LYS A 13 10.81 -20.81 7.13
CA LYS A 13 9.42 -20.48 7.50
C LYS A 13 9.22 -18.97 7.58
N LEU A 14 10.15 -18.23 8.17
CA LEU A 14 10.12 -16.77 8.25
C LEU A 14 10.07 -16.13 6.85
N ALA A 15 10.97 -16.55 5.95
CA ALA A 15 10.98 -16.07 4.56
C ALA A 15 9.68 -16.39 3.81
N SER A 16 9.01 -17.50 4.13
CA SER A 16 7.70 -17.83 3.55
C SER A 16 6.58 -16.95 4.09
N VAL A 17 6.62 -16.59 5.37
CA VAL A 17 5.65 -15.69 6.00
C VAL A 17 5.81 -14.28 5.46
N GLU A 18 7.04 -13.79 5.34
CA GLU A 18 7.37 -12.47 4.78
C GLU A 18 6.77 -12.30 3.38
N LYS A 19 6.99 -13.26 2.47
CA LYS A 19 6.40 -13.25 1.12
C LYS A 19 4.87 -13.22 1.12
N LYS A 20 4.22 -13.87 2.08
CA LYS A 20 2.75 -13.85 2.20
C LYS A 20 2.24 -12.51 2.70
N VAL A 21 2.98 -11.88 3.62
CA VAL A 21 2.67 -10.54 4.12
C VAL A 21 2.81 -9.52 2.98
N ASP A 22 3.89 -9.59 2.22
CA ASP A 22 4.11 -8.71 1.07
C ASP A 22 2.97 -8.83 0.05
N TYR A 23 2.59 -10.05 -0.32
CA TYR A 23 1.47 -10.29 -1.23
C TYR A 23 0.13 -9.74 -0.68
N ILE A 24 -0.13 -9.89 0.62
CA ILE A 24 -1.34 -9.35 1.24
C ILE A 24 -1.32 -7.83 1.24
N MET A 25 -0.16 -7.21 1.49
CA MET A 25 0.01 -5.76 1.45
C MET A 25 -0.22 -5.22 0.04
N GLU A 26 0.41 -5.82 -0.97
CA GLU A 26 0.24 -5.49 -2.38
C GLU A 26 -1.23 -5.65 -2.80
N TYR A 27 -1.87 -6.77 -2.43
CA TYR A 27 -3.29 -6.99 -2.67
C TYR A 27 -4.18 -5.96 -1.97
N ILE A 28 -3.87 -5.55 -0.74
CA ILE A 28 -4.61 -4.52 -0.01
C ILE A 28 -4.43 -3.15 -0.67
N GLU A 29 -3.23 -2.82 -1.16
CA GLU A 29 -2.98 -1.58 -1.91
C GLU A 29 -3.73 -1.57 -3.24
N ASP A 30 -3.73 -2.69 -3.97
CA ASP A 30 -4.43 -2.82 -5.25
C ASP A 30 -5.96 -2.93 -5.10
N THR A 31 -6.47 -3.50 -4.00
CA THR A 31 -7.92 -3.63 -3.76
C THR A 31 -8.56 -2.43 -3.07
N LYS A 32 -7.78 -1.48 -2.53
CA LYS A 32 -8.35 -0.35 -1.76
C LYS A 32 -8.85 0.82 -2.60
N LEU A 33 -8.47 0.91 -3.87
CA LEU A 33 -9.00 1.94 -4.77
C LEU A 33 -9.53 1.26 -6.02
N SER A 34 -10.82 1.37 -6.26
CA SER A 34 -11.38 1.02 -7.57
C SER A 34 -10.73 1.90 -8.66
N GLU A 35 -10.79 1.47 -9.91
CA GLU A 35 -10.31 2.29 -11.03
C GLU A 35 -11.02 3.66 -11.08
N ASP A 36 -12.28 3.71 -10.64
CA ASP A 36 -13.03 4.96 -10.50
C ASP A 36 -12.46 5.85 -9.38
N ASP A 37 -12.08 5.27 -8.24
CA ASP A 37 -11.42 6.00 -7.15
C ASP A 37 -10.05 6.53 -7.56
N LYS A 38 -9.26 5.73 -8.30
CA LYS A 38 -7.96 6.16 -8.84
C LYS A 38 -8.14 7.31 -9.83
N LYS A 39 -9.17 7.25 -10.67
CA LYS A 39 -9.50 8.31 -11.63
C LYS A 39 -9.94 9.59 -10.92
N ALA A 40 -10.82 9.49 -9.93
CA ALA A 40 -11.26 10.63 -9.13
C ALA A 40 -10.08 11.29 -8.38
N LEU A 41 -9.16 10.49 -7.84
CA LEU A 41 -7.95 10.99 -7.20
C LEU A 41 -7.02 11.70 -8.19
N ALA A 42 -6.83 11.14 -9.38
CA ALA A 42 -6.02 11.74 -10.43
C ALA A 42 -6.61 13.08 -10.92
N GLU A 43 -7.93 13.17 -11.06
CA GLU A 43 -8.64 14.40 -11.40
C GLU A 43 -8.50 15.45 -10.30
N ALA A 44 -8.70 15.08 -9.03
CA ALA A 44 -8.52 15.98 -7.89
C ALA A 44 -7.08 16.53 -7.81
N LEU A 45 -6.06 15.69 -7.97
CA LEU A 45 -4.66 16.13 -7.97
C LEU A 45 -4.33 17.06 -9.15
N LYS A 46 -4.96 16.84 -10.31
CA LYS A 46 -4.82 17.73 -11.46
C LYS A 46 -5.44 19.10 -11.16
N GLU A 47 -6.65 19.12 -10.62
CA GLU A 47 -7.33 20.37 -10.25
C GLU A 47 -6.60 21.14 -9.14
N GLU A 48 -5.97 20.45 -8.19
CA GLU A 48 -5.08 21.05 -7.19
C GLU A 48 -3.90 21.77 -7.84
N ARG A 49 -3.20 21.10 -8.77
CA ARG A 49 -2.07 21.69 -9.51
C ARG A 49 -2.48 22.87 -10.38
N GLU A 50 -3.69 22.83 -10.92
CA GLU A 50 -4.28 23.92 -11.71
C GLU A 50 -4.84 25.06 -10.84
N GLY A 51 -4.75 24.94 -9.51
CA GLY A 51 -5.25 25.94 -8.56
C GLY A 51 -6.78 26.06 -8.53
N LYS A 52 -7.48 25.05 -9.03
CA LYS A 52 -8.95 25.00 -9.10
C LYS A 52 -9.58 24.51 -7.81
N LEU A 53 -8.84 23.76 -6.99
CA LEU A 53 -9.33 23.30 -5.69
C LEU A 53 -9.15 24.36 -4.62
N LEU A 54 -10.19 24.52 -3.81
CA LEU A 54 -10.14 25.33 -2.60
C LEU A 54 -9.23 24.63 -1.57
N SER A 55 -8.31 25.38 -0.99
CA SER A 55 -7.50 24.89 0.14
C SER A 55 -8.38 24.58 1.35
N LYS A 56 -7.94 23.66 2.21
CA LYS A 56 -8.66 23.31 3.45
C LYS A 56 -9.01 24.54 4.31
N LYS A 57 -8.14 25.55 4.31
CA LYS A 57 -8.35 26.81 5.02
C LYS A 57 -9.47 27.67 4.40
N GLN A 58 -9.73 27.55 3.10
CA GLN A 58 -10.84 28.24 2.43
C GLN A 58 -12.18 27.52 2.64
N VAL A 59 -12.15 26.21 2.90
CA VAL A 59 -13.36 25.40 3.10
C VAL A 59 -13.79 25.37 4.57
N PHE A 60 -12.83 25.36 5.51
CA PHE A 60 -13.08 25.15 6.94
C PHE A 60 -12.53 26.25 7.85
N GLY A 61 -11.92 27.29 7.28
CA GLY A 61 -11.35 28.42 8.02
C GLY A 61 -12.31 29.59 8.19
#